data_AF-A0A2R6C8Y9-F1
#
_entry.id   AF-A0A2R6C8Y9-F1
#
_cell.length_a   1.000
_cell.length_b   1.000
_cell.length_c   1.000
_cell.angle_alpha   90.00
_cell.angle_beta   90.00
_cell.angle_gamma   90.00
#
_symmetry.space_group_name_H-M   'P 1'
#
loop_
_entity.id
_entity.type
_entity.pdbx_description
1 polymer ?
#
loop_
_entity_poly.entity_id
_entity_poly.type
_entity_poly.pdbx_seq_one_letter_code
_entity_poly.pdbx_strand_id
1 'polypeptide(L)'
;VRLPLILAASEHRAQVLAAYYSKKLGESLESFKSHSLVGDAAKITERLTSYFESGVNYALLSTTHFENLEAQLEALAALSRDVVPSL
;
A
#
# COMPACT_ATOMS: atom_id res chain seq x y z
N VAL A 1 -1.61 13.21 -5.62
CA VAL A 1 -1.00 12.71 -4.36
C VAL A 1 -0.41 11.33 -4.65
N ARG A 2 0.82 11.03 -4.21
CA ARG A 2 1.40 9.68 -4.34
C ARG A 2 1.04 8.90 -3.08
N LEU A 3 0.41 7.74 -3.22
CA LEU A 3 -0.01 6.91 -2.09
C LEU A 3 1.09 5.90 -1.77
N PRO A 4 1.77 5.95 -0.60
CA PRO A 4 2.66 4.87 -0.19
C PRO A 4 1.90 3.54 -0.16
N LEU A 5 2.46 2.51 -0.81
CA LEU A 5 1.89 1.17 -0.85
C LEU A 5 2.58 0.26 0.16
N ILE A 6 1.83 -0.20 1.16
CA ILE A 6 2.19 -1.29 2.07
C ILE A 6 1.25 -2.47 1.80
N LEU A 7 1.66 -3.31 0.85
CA LEU A 7 0.99 -4.56 0.51
C LEU A 7 1.77 -5.74 1.10
N ALA A 8 1.09 -6.58 1.87
CA ALA A 8 1.69 -7.77 2.46
C ALA A 8 0.74 -8.98 2.37
N ALA A 9 1.27 -10.18 2.66
CA ALA A 9 0.50 -11.42 2.63
C ALA A 9 -0.66 -11.49 3.64
N SER A 10 -0.68 -10.61 4.66
CA SER A 10 -1.77 -10.51 5.61
C SER A 10 -1.87 -9.09 6.17
N GLU A 11 -3.07 -8.72 6.63
CA GLU A 11 -3.28 -7.42 7.27
C GLU A 11 -2.34 -7.20 8.47
N HIS A 12 -2.11 -8.23 9.30
CA HIS A 12 -1.19 -8.11 10.44
C HIS A 12 0.23 -7.72 9.99
N ARG A 13 0.76 -8.40 8.96
CA ARG A 13 2.09 -8.09 8.42
C ARG A 13 2.14 -6.69 7.81
N ALA A 14 1.08 -6.26 7.14
CA ALA A 14 0.97 -4.90 6.61
C ALA A 14 1.00 -3.84 7.73
N GLN A 15 0.31 -4.07 8.85
CA GLN A 15 0.35 -3.15 10.00
C GLN A 15 1.75 -3.08 10.63
N VAL A 16 2.47 -4.20 10.75
CA VAL A 16 3.85 -4.22 11.24
C VAL A 16 4.77 -3.41 10.33
N LEU A 17 4.65 -3.58 9.01
CA LEU A 17 5.44 -2.81 8.04
C LEU A 17 5.08 -1.32 8.07
N ALA A 18 3.81 -0.96 8.20
CA ALA A 18 3.40 0.44 8.32
C ALA A 18 3.96 1.09 9.59
N ALA A 19 3.98 0.38 10.73
CA ALA A 19 4.62 0.83 11.96
C ALA A 19 6.14 1.04 11.79
N TYR A 20 6.80 0.13 11.07
CA TYR A 20 8.21 0.26 10.74
C TYR A 20 8.51 1.50 9.88
N TYR A 21 7.79 1.67 8.77
CA TYR A 21 8.04 2.79 7.84
C TYR A 21 7.63 4.15 8.40
N SER A 22 6.52 4.24 9.14
CA SER A 22 6.13 5.49 9.82
C SER A 22 7.22 5.99 10.78
N LYS A 23 7.78 5.09 11.60
CA LYS A 23 8.91 5.41 12.49
C LYS A 23 10.14 5.89 11.72
N LYS A 24 10.47 5.23 10.61
CA LYS A 24 11.62 5.59 9.76
C LYS A 24 11.45 6.96 9.10
N LEU A 25 10.22 7.32 8.73
CA LEU A 25 9.86 8.60 8.13
C LEU A 25 9.67 9.72 9.17
N GLY A 26 9.70 9.40 10.47
CA GLY A 26 9.54 10.37 11.54
C GLY A 26 8.10 10.88 11.71
N GLU A 27 7.10 10.11 11.27
CA GLU A 27 5.68 10.44 11.43
C GLU A 27 4.94 9.42 12.31
N SER A 28 3.76 9.79 12.82
CA SER A 28 2.92 8.87 13.58
C SER A 28 2.33 7.79 12.68
N LEU A 29 2.06 6.61 13.24
CA LEU A 29 1.42 5.52 12.48
C LEU A 29 0.05 5.94 11.92
N GLU A 30 -0.73 6.71 12.68
CA GLU A 30 -2.04 7.20 12.22
C GLU A 30 -1.90 8.17 11.03
N SER A 31 -0.95 9.12 11.10
CA SER A 31 -0.63 10.01 9.97
C SER A 31 -0.23 9.20 8.75
N PHE A 32 0.72 8.28 8.89
CA PHE A 32 1.19 7.46 7.78
C PHE A 32 0.03 6.70 7.12
N LYS A 33 -0.84 6.07 7.91
CA LYS A 33 -1.99 5.30 7.42
C LYS A 33 -3.07 6.16 6.76
N SER A 34 -3.21 7.44 7.13
CA SER A 34 -4.25 8.29 6.55
C SER A 34 -3.97 8.61 5.08
N HIS A 35 -2.69 8.69 4.69
CA HIS A 35 -2.28 8.97 3.31
C HIS A 35 -1.68 7.77 2.55
N SER A 36 -1.63 6.60 3.18
CA SER A 36 -1.09 5.35 2.59
C SER A 36 -2.16 4.31 2.30
N LEU A 37 -1.85 3.39 1.38
CA LEU A 37 -2.58 2.14 1.16
C LEU A 37 -1.89 1.05 1.97
N VAL A 38 -2.52 0.60 3.06
CA VAL A 38 -1.95 -0.39 3.98
C VAL A 38 -2.91 -1.57 4.14
N GLY A 39 -2.48 -2.77 3.76
CA GLY A 39 -3.31 -3.97 3.87
C GLY A 39 -2.76 -5.17 3.12
N ASP A 40 -3.57 -6.22 3.08
CA ASP A 40 -3.42 -7.31 2.13
C ASP A 40 -4.08 -6.97 0.79
N ALA A 41 -4.01 -7.89 -0.17
CA ALA A 41 -4.55 -7.66 -1.51
C ALA A 41 -6.03 -7.26 -1.47
N ALA A 42 -6.86 -7.95 -0.67
CA ALA A 42 -8.29 -7.69 -0.59
C ALA A 42 -8.59 -6.25 -0.11
N LYS A 43 -7.92 -5.82 0.97
CA LYS A 43 -8.11 -4.48 1.54
C LYS A 43 -7.61 -3.36 0.63
N ILE A 44 -6.51 -3.62 -0.09
CA ILE A 44 -5.97 -2.67 -1.07
C ILE A 44 -6.91 -2.55 -2.27
N THR A 45 -7.44 -3.67 -2.77
CA THR A 45 -8.43 -3.71 -3.84
C THR A 45 -9.68 -2.93 -3.45
N GLU A 46 -10.29 -3.24 -2.29
CA GLU A 46 -11.48 -2.54 -1.79
C GLU A 46 -11.29 -1.01 -1.78
N ARG A 47 -10.14 -0.55 -1.27
CA ARG A 47 -9.86 0.88 -1.16
C ARG A 47 -9.62 1.55 -2.51
N LEU A 48 -8.95 0.87 -3.44
CA LEU A 48 -8.74 1.38 -4.80
C LEU A 48 -10.05 1.40 -5.61
N THR A 49 -10.86 0.34 -5.51
CA THR A 49 -12.21 0.29 -6.11
C THR A 49 -13.06 1.45 -5.61
N SER A 50 -13.08 1.71 -4.30
CA SER A 50 -13.81 2.86 -3.74
C SER A 50 -13.36 4.21 -4.32
N TYR A 51 -12.06 4.40 -4.59
CA TYR A 51 -11.56 5.60 -5.26
C TYR A 51 -12.04 5.68 -6.72
N PHE A 52 -12.01 4.57 -7.45
CA PHE A 52 -12.44 4.53 -8.84
C PHE A 52 -13.95 4.76 -8.98
N GLU A 53 -14.76 4.19 -8.10
CA GLU A 53 -16.21 4.47 -8.00
C GLU A 53 -16.50 5.93 -7.66
N SER A 54 -15.58 6.60 -6.96
CA SER A 54 -15.65 8.04 -6.66
C SER A 54 -15.16 8.94 -7.80
N GLY A 55 -14.85 8.38 -8.98
CA GLY A 55 -14.44 9.12 -10.17
C GLY A 55 -12.93 9.36 -10.31
N VAL A 56 -12.10 8.70 -9.50
CA VAL A 56 -10.65 8.71 -9.70
C VAL A 56 -10.30 7.81 -10.89
N ASN A 57 -9.70 8.37 -11.94
CA ASN A 57 -9.41 7.60 -13.16
C ASN A 57 -8.08 6.84 -13.14
N TYR A 58 -7.17 7.19 -12.23
CA TYR A 58 -5.87 6.53 -12.07
C TYR A 58 -5.29 6.76 -10.69
N ALA A 59 -4.48 5.80 -10.20
CA ALA A 59 -3.75 5.90 -8.94
C ALA A 59 -2.24 5.97 -9.18
N LEU A 60 -1.55 6.86 -8.48
CA LEU A 60 -0.09 6.93 -8.45
C LEU A 60 0.41 6.36 -7.12
N LEU A 61 1.03 5.18 -7.17
CA LEU A 61 1.53 4.47 -6.00
C LEU A 61 3.01 4.77 -5.78
N SER A 62 3.40 5.02 -4.54
CA SER A 62 4.81 5.20 -4.14
C SER A 62 5.36 3.92 -3.54
N THR A 63 6.49 3.46 -4.09
CA THR A 63 7.23 2.28 -3.62
C THR A 63 8.69 2.62 -3.28
N THR A 64 9.06 3.89 -3.19
CA THR A 64 10.44 4.30 -2.89
C THR A 64 10.80 4.22 -1.41
N HIS A 65 9.81 3.96 -0.55
CA HIS A 65 10.01 3.86 0.91
C HIS A 65 10.50 2.47 1.34
N PHE A 66 10.39 1.45 0.47
CA PHE A 66 10.90 0.12 0.74
C PHE A 66 12.41 0.15 0.98
N GLU A 67 12.88 -0.61 1.97
CA GLU A 67 14.29 -0.59 2.39
C GLU A 67 15.23 -1.31 1.43
N ASN A 68 14.71 -2.33 0.75
CA ASN A 68 15.48 -3.11 -0.20
C ASN A 68 14.63 -3.45 -1.43
N LEU A 69 15.34 -3.76 -2.52
CA LEU A 69 14.74 -4.08 -3.82
C LEU A 69 13.85 -5.31 -3.74
N GLU A 70 14.21 -6.30 -2.93
CA GLU A 70 13.44 -7.55 -2.79
C GLU A 70 12.03 -7.27 -2.25
N ALA A 71 11.90 -6.56 -1.13
CA ALA A 71 10.61 -6.19 -0.55
C ALA A 71 9.78 -5.31 -1.51
N GLN A 72 10.44 -4.41 -2.26
CA GLN A 72 9.77 -3.60 -3.28
C GLN A 72 9.19 -4.48 -4.40
N LEU A 73 9.99 -5.43 -4.91
CA LEU A 73 9.59 -6.35 -5.97
C LEU A 73 8.50 -7.32 -5.51
N GLU A 74 8.56 -7.80 -4.27
CA GLU A 74 7.50 -8.63 -3.68
C GLU A 74 6.16 -7.88 -3.65
N ALA A 75 6.15 -6.63 -3.19
CA ALA A 75 4.94 -5.81 -3.16
C ALA A 75 4.41 -5.51 -4.57
N LEU A 76 5.29 -5.22 -5.54
CA LEU A 76 4.90 -5.00 -6.94
C LEU A 76 4.36 -6.28 -7.59
N ALA A 77 4.98 -7.43 -7.30
CA ALA A 77 4.51 -8.72 -7.80
C ALA A 77 3.11 -9.04 -7.25
N ALA A 78 2.90 -8.89 -5.95
CA ALA A 78 1.59 -9.06 -5.32
C ALA A 78 0.55 -8.07 -5.87
N LEU A 79 0.92 -6.80 -6.07
CA LEU A 79 0.04 -5.81 -6.68
C LEU A 79 -0.39 -6.25 -8.09
N SER A 80 0.57 -6.66 -8.93
CA SER A 80 0.30 -7.06 -10.31
C SER A 80 -0.52 -8.34 -10.44
N ARG A 81 -0.35 -9.28 -9.51
CA ARG A 81 -0.96 -10.60 -9.56
C ARG A 81 -2.33 -10.63 -8.87
N ASP A 82 -2.45 -9.97 -7.73
CA ASP A 82 -3.58 -10.15 -6.81
C ASP A 82 -4.52 -8.92 -6.80
N VAL A 83 -3.98 -7.71 -6.97
CA VAL A 83 -4.76 -6.46 -6.88
C VAL A 83 -5.25 -6.00 -8.25
N VAL A 84 -4.33 -5.70 -9.18
CA VAL A 84 -4.66 -5.13 -10.50
C VAL A 84 -5.71 -5.93 -11.28
N PRO A 85 -5.67 -7.28 -11.33
CA PRO A 85 -6.68 -8.05 -12.04
C PRO A 85 -8.08 -8.01 -11.40
N SER A 86 -8.19 -7.52 -10.17
CA SER A 86 -9.41 -7.46 -9.37
C SER A 86 -9.99 -6.04 -9.27
N LEU A 87 -9.34 -5.04 -9.89
CA LEU A 87 -9.81 -3.64 -9.98
C LEU A 87 -10.67 -3.45 -11.23
#